data_AF-A0A9X9LZ21-F1
#
_entry.id   AF-A0A9X9LZ21-F1
#
_cell.length_a   1.000
_cell.length_b   1.000
_cell.length_c   1.000
_cell.angle_alpha   90.00
_cell.angle_beta   90.00
_cell.angle_gamma   90.00
#
_symmetry.space_group_name_H-M   'P 1'
#
loop_
_entity.id
_entity.type
_entity.pdbx_description
1 polymer ?
#
loop_
_entity_poly.entity_id
_entity_poly.type
_entity_poly.pdbx_seq_one_letter_code
_entity_poly.pdbx_strand_id
1 'polypeptide(L)' 'GKCRIDYILVYRKSNPQTEKREVFERNIRAEGLQMEKESSLINSDIIFVKLHAPWEVLGRYAEQMNVRMPFR' A
#
# COMPACT_ATOMS: atom_id res chain seq x y z
N GLY A 1 -9.14 8.91 13.91
CA GLY A 1 -8.31 7.75 14.32
C GLY A 1 -7.35 7.45 13.19
N LYS A 2 -6.09 7.09 13.48
CA LYS A 2 -5.10 6.79 12.43
C LYS A 2 -5.53 5.55 11.64
N CYS A 3 -5.44 5.59 10.31
CA CYS A 3 -5.72 4.44 9.44
C CYS A 3 -4.81 3.25 9.80
N ARG A 4 -5.34 2.02 9.83
CA ARG A 4 -4.55 0.81 10.08
C ARG A 4 -3.57 0.60 8.92
N ILE A 5 -2.32 0.27 9.23
CA ILE A 5 -1.32 -0.11 8.21
C ILE A 5 -1.49 -1.60 7.94
N ASP A 6 -1.80 -1.97 6.70
CA ASP A 6 -1.94 -3.37 6.29
C ASP A 6 -0.62 -3.91 5.72
N TYR A 7 0.12 -3.07 4.98
CA TYR A 7 1.42 -3.42 4.42
C TYR A 7 2.40 -2.25 4.48
N ILE A 8 3.69 -2.57 4.53
CA ILE A 8 4.79 -1.61 4.39
C ILE A 8 5.66 -2.05 3.23
N LEU A 9 5.80 -1.19 2.23
CA LEU A 9 6.77 -1.36 1.15
C LEU A 9 8.01 -0.52 1.45
N VAL A 10 9.16 -1.00 0.98
CA VAL A 10 10.45 -0.33 1.22
C VAL A 10 11.19 -0.21 -0.09
N TYR A 11 11.77 0.95 -0.36
CA TYR A 11 12.65 1.12 -1.50
C TYR A 11 13.78 2.12 -1.24
N ARG A 12 14.79 2.07 -2.11
CA ARG A 12 15.90 3.03 -2.12
C ARG A 12 15.67 4.15 -3.14
N LYS A 13 15.88 5.41 -2.75
CA LYS A 13 15.79 6.59 -3.65
C LYS A 13 16.81 6.50 -4.78
N SER A 14 17.98 5.92 -4.49
CA SER A 14 19.06 5.67 -5.43
C SER A 14 18.75 4.60 -6.48
N ASN A 15 17.68 3.82 -6.32
CA ASN A 15 17.31 2.81 -7.31
C ASN A 15 16.76 3.47 -8.59
N PRO A 16 17.32 3.19 -9.78
CA PRO A 16 17.00 3.90 -11.02
C PRO A 16 15.64 3.55 -11.64
N GLN A 17 14.88 2.61 -11.07
CA GLN A 17 13.59 2.17 -11.61
C GLN A 17 12.43 3.12 -11.25
N THR A 18 12.65 4.43 -11.37
CA THR A 18 11.68 5.47 -10.97
C THR A 18 10.37 5.37 -11.75
N GLU A 19 10.43 5.20 -13.08
CA GLU A 19 9.22 5.07 -13.90
C GLU A 19 8.35 3.88 -13.49
N LYS A 20 8.97 2.71 -13.27
CA LYS A 20 8.25 1.51 -12.81
C LYS A 20 7.59 1.74 -11.45
N ARG A 21 8.27 2.48 -10.56
CA ARG A 21 7.76 2.85 -9.24
C ARG A 21 6.54 3.77 -9.36
N GLU A 22 6.61 4.79 -10.20
CA GLU A 22 5.50 5.72 -10.43
C GLU A 22 4.27 5.03 -11.01
N VAL A 23 4.47 4.12 -11.97
CA VAL A 23 3.39 3.29 -12.52
C VAL A 23 2.77 2.42 -11.43
N PHE A 24 3.59 1.75 -10.63
CA PHE A 24 3.10 0.91 -9.53
C PHE A 24 2.30 1.70 -8.50
N GLU A 25 2.78 2.88 -8.11
CA GLU A 25 2.05 3.78 -7.20
C GLU A 25 0.76 4.34 -7.79
N ARG A 26 0.72 4.62 -9.11
CA ARG A 26 -0.50 5.03 -9.80
C ARG A 26 -1.53 3.91 -9.76
N ASN A 27 -1.09 2.67 -10.01
CA ASN A 27 -1.95 1.50 -9.98
C ASN A 27 -2.51 1.24 -8.57
N ILE A 28 -1.69 1.37 -7.52
CA ILE A 28 -2.16 1.28 -6.11
C ILE A 28 -3.33 2.24 -5.86
N ARG A 29 -3.19 3.51 -6.27
CA ARG A 29 -4.26 4.50 -6.09
C ARG A 29 -5.49 4.18 -6.96
N ALA A 30 -5.28 3.72 -8.20
CA ALA A 30 -6.35 3.33 -9.10
C ALA A 30 -7.16 2.14 -8.56
N GLU A 31 -6.53 1.24 -7.81
CA GLU A 31 -7.20 0.13 -7.10
C GLU A 31 -7.92 0.58 -5.81
N GLY A 32 -7.88 1.87 -5.47
CA GLY A 32 -8.54 2.42 -4.29
C GLY A 32 -7.76 2.26 -2.98
N LEU A 33 -6.54 1.73 -3.02
CA LEU A 33 -5.67 1.66 -1.85
C LEU A 33 -5.13 3.04 -1.50
N GLN A 34 -5.05 3.33 -0.20
CA GLN A 34 -4.47 4.55 0.32
C GLN A 34 -3.01 4.33 0.69
N MET A 35 -2.18 5.36 0.54
CA MET A 35 -0.77 5.25 0.89
C MET A 35 -0.16 6.53 1.45
N GLU A 36 0.79 6.35 2.36
CA GLU A 36 1.61 7.40 2.97
C GLU A 36 3.09 7.09 2.73
N LYS A 37 3.91 8.11 2.43
CA LYS A 37 5.35 7.93 2.24
C LYS A 37 6.14 8.65 3.32
N GLU A 38 7.10 7.97 3.90
CA GLU A 38 8.00 8.53 4.90
C GLU A 38 9.45 8.15 4.58
N SER A 39 10.38 9.10 4.69
CA SER A 39 11.81 8.79 4.65
C SER A 39 12.22 8.14 5.96
N SER A 40 13.13 7.17 5.90
CA SER A 40 13.72 6.60 7.11
C SER A 40 14.49 7.66 7.90
N LEU A 41 14.36 7.61 9.23
CA LEU A 41 15.09 8.50 10.15
C LEU A 41 16.58 8.17 10.22
N ILE A 42 16.97 6.93 9.89
CA ILE A 42 18.35 6.44 10.01
C ILE A 42 19.09 6.50 8.67
N ASN A 43 18.38 6.30 7.55
CA ASN A 43 18.99 6.30 6.22
C ASN A 43 18.10 7.06 5.23
N SER A 44 18.53 8.25 4.83
CA SER A 44 17.78 9.12 3.93
C SER A 44 17.57 8.54 2.53
N ASP A 45 18.32 7.50 2.13
CA ASP A 45 18.11 6.76 0.88
C ASP A 45 16.92 5.80 0.96
N ILE A 46 16.42 5.46 2.16
CA ILE A 46 15.30 4.54 2.33
C ILE A 46 13.98 5.30 2.44
N ILE A 47 13.00 4.89 1.64
CA ILE A 47 11.59 5.30 1.75
C ILE A 47 10.74 4.12 2.20
N PHE A 48 9.88 4.38 3.18
CA PHE A 48 8.78 3.53 3.59
C PHE A 48 7.49 4.02 2.95
N VAL A 49 6.72 3.10 2.36
CA VAL A 49 5.36 3.35 1.87
C VAL A 49 4.41 2.52 2.70
N LYS A 50 3.59 3.18 3.51
CA LYS A 50 2.55 2.55 4.33
C LYS A 50 1.30 2.44 3.48
N LEU A 51 0.75 1.23 3.37
CA LEU A 51 -0.47 0.97 2.63
C LEU A 51 -1.62 0.72 3.60
N HIS A 52 -2.78 1.25 3.24
CA HIS A 52 -4.02 1.11 3.97
C HIS A 52 -5.11 0.67 2.99
N ALA A 53 -5.82 -0.40 3.33
CA ALA A 53 -6.93 -0.90 2.54
C ALA A 53 -8.26 -0.39 3.13
N PRO A 54 -8.97 0.51 2.44
CA PRO A 54 -10.31 0.91 2.84
C PRO A 54 -11.26 -0.30 2.88
N TRP A 55 -12.32 -0.19 3.67
CA TRP A 55 -13.29 -1.27 3.85
C TRP A 55 -13.91 -1.71 2.52
N GLU A 56 -14.21 -0.75 1.65
CA GLU A 56 -14.80 -0.98 0.33
C GLU A 56 -13.87 -1.81 -0.56
N VAL A 57 -12.55 -1.57 -0.48
CA VAL A 57 -11.54 -2.32 -1.22
C VAL A 57 -11.43 -3.74 -0.66
N LEU A 58 -11.39 -3.89 0.67
CA LEU A 58 -11.35 -5.20 1.32
C LEU A 58 -12.57 -6.04 0.96
N GLY A 59 -13.78 -5.46 1.01
CA GLY A 59 -15.03 -6.14 0.64
C GLY A 59 -15.02 -6.63 -0.81
N ARG A 60 -14.70 -5.73 -1.76
CA ARG A 60 -14.61 -6.06 -3.19
C ARG A 60 -13.68 -7.25 -3.47
N TYR A 61 -12.49 -7.25 -2.87
CA TYR A 61 -11.53 -8.33 -3.07
C TYR A 61 -11.90 -9.61 -2.30
N ALA A 62 -12.51 -9.50 -1.12
CA ALA A 62 -13.01 -10.65 -0.37
C ALA A 62 -14.09 -11.41 -1.16
N GLU A 63 -15.00 -10.69 -1.83
CA GLU A 63 -16.00 -11.26 -2.72
C GLU A 63 -15.34 -11.97 -3.91
N GLN A 64 -14.41 -11.30 -4.61
CA GLN A 64 -13.71 -11.89 -5.75
C GLN A 64 -12.90 -13.13 -5.39
N MET A 65 -12.31 -13.16 -4.20
CA MET A 65 -11.51 -14.29 -3.71
C MET A 65 -12.32 -15.35 -2.97
N ASN A 66 -13.66 -15.19 -2.86
CA ASN A 66 -14.54 -16.07 -2.08
C ASN A 66 -14.05 -16.30 -0.64
N VAL A 67 -13.57 -15.24 0.01
CA VAL A 67 -13.15 -15.28 1.42
C VAL A 67 -14.36 -15.59 2.28
N ARG A 68 -14.31 -16.70 3.03
CA ARG A 68 -15.37 -17.09 3.96
C ARG A 68 -15.19 -16.40 5.29
N MET A 69 -16.23 -15.72 5.76
CA MET A 69 -16.30 -15.21 7.12
C MET A 69 -17.23 -16.10 7.96
N PRO A 70 -16.89 -16.36 9.23
CA PRO A 70 -17.78 -17.08 10.13
C PRO A 70 -19.05 -16.25 10.35
N PHE A 71 -20.21 -16.86 10.18
CA PHE A 71 -21.46 -16.29 10.63
C PHE A 71 -21.54 -16.40 12.16
N ARG A 72 -22.12 -15.38 12.79
CA ARG A 72 -22.51 -15.45 14.20
C ARG A 72 -23.89 -16.07 14.33
#